data_AF-A0AAN8ZYW6-F1
#
_entry.id   AF-A0AAN8ZYW6-F1
#
_cell.length_a   1.000
_cell.length_b   1.000
_cell.length_c   1.000
_cell.angle_alpha   90.00
_cell.angle_beta   90.00
_cell.angle_gamma   90.00
#
_symmetry.space_group_name_H-M   'P 1'
#
loop_
_entity.id
_entity.type
_entity.pdbx_description
1 polymer ?
#
loop_
_entity_poly.entity_id
_entity_poly.type
_entity_poly.pdbx_seq_one_letter_code
_entity_poly.pdbx_strand_id
1 'polypeptide(L)'
;MMFTKPFKIKSQTQLKGSDRKKLRVELSQAFPLLTAEDFTSLVPNKEDVSLVRVHCYKGENVHVYQAQKDPIFFTVEKEKIFFPTVYTLWKYPDIMHSFTTHPPVIDVLLGGADLMLPGIVTKGNMNPRTYGKFEKGFPVCINTTDNKAPQAVGTTAHDNMDMYMAARQGKGVNILHVFRDQLWEMGTKSLAPNLGVPRIMMEADKEVKDREDVSKESSNQLIKSEELVETGSENVTEDMKALELLEETQTQDNILEAAAECGASQEQDAVLSGPELMDKLLLHCFLKSWKTSAKKVELPILTSNFYRLHMIPACPDGQSLDIKKSSYKKLSKFLNAMAKNDIIAVKEFPKGIENITNINWEHEDIKSFIVDNEETTMKPVTKNENAFVPPVIEELYQVSGDTIQFYKANGLSKGDALSTADVRRIVTEYIKKKGLQKDGDKVVTLDKLLHEAVVNKKEGFKETLRWDEIFSRMLGKMSPAVKISRENAIPVIRKGKLEPIEIVVAKRTGNKKVTLVYNASVYGIDENEFAHQVQVGVAASTSVGPAENKPQGMTQVLIQGNQVAFIAKLLLETYRLPRKYIRGLELAQKKKK
;
A
#
# COMPACT_ATOMS: atom_id res chain seq x y z
N MET A 1 -15.01 17.26 -9.93
CA MET A 1 -13.81 16.98 -9.09
C MET A 1 -13.00 18.22 -8.74
N MET A 2 -12.42 18.24 -7.53
CA MET A 2 -11.62 19.34 -6.94
C MET A 2 -10.10 19.12 -7.00
N PHE A 3 -9.62 17.87 -6.87
CA PHE A 3 -8.19 17.53 -6.69
C PHE A 3 -7.50 16.91 -7.92
N THR A 4 -8.03 17.15 -9.13
CA THR A 4 -7.44 16.63 -10.40
C THR A 4 -6.10 17.26 -10.77
N LYS A 5 -5.80 18.45 -10.25
CA LYS A 5 -4.59 19.22 -10.56
C LYS A 5 -3.85 19.54 -9.27
N PRO A 6 -2.51 19.63 -9.29
CA PRO A 6 -1.71 19.98 -8.11
C PRO A 6 -2.20 21.30 -7.53
N PHE A 7 -2.55 21.25 -6.25
CA PHE A 7 -3.07 22.39 -5.48
C PHE A 7 -1.97 23.06 -4.65
N LYS A 8 -2.21 24.30 -4.22
CA LYS A 8 -1.25 25.03 -3.38
C LYS A 8 -1.69 24.97 -1.92
N ILE A 9 -0.78 24.56 -1.04
CA ILE A 9 -0.98 24.67 0.41
C ILE A 9 -0.76 26.15 0.79
N LYS A 10 -1.78 26.79 1.38
CA LYS A 10 -1.73 28.16 1.90
C LYS A 10 -1.12 28.22 3.30
N SER A 11 -1.53 27.30 4.18
CA SER A 11 -0.99 27.17 5.53
C SER A 11 -1.25 25.78 6.10
N GLN A 12 -0.41 25.36 7.04
CA GLN A 12 -0.64 24.17 7.87
C GLN A 12 -0.61 24.61 9.34
N THR A 13 -1.58 24.16 10.13
CA THR A 13 -1.75 24.58 11.53
C THR A 13 -2.14 23.41 12.39
N GLN A 14 -1.35 23.10 13.41
CA GLN A 14 -1.62 22.03 14.37
C GLN A 14 -2.84 22.39 15.22
N LEU A 15 -3.82 21.49 15.31
CA LEU A 15 -5.05 21.74 16.08
C LEU A 15 -4.78 21.61 17.57
N LYS A 16 -5.25 22.62 18.34
CA LYS A 16 -5.18 22.61 19.81
C LYS A 16 -6.17 21.60 20.39
N GLY A 17 -5.95 21.18 21.63
CA GLY A 17 -6.83 20.20 22.31
C GLY A 17 -8.30 20.63 22.40
N SER A 18 -8.58 21.95 22.49
CA SER A 18 -9.94 22.51 22.40
C SER A 18 -10.61 22.23 21.06
N ASP A 19 -9.85 22.41 19.98
CA ASP A 19 -10.38 22.40 18.61
C ASP A 19 -10.54 20.96 18.11
N ARG A 20 -9.67 20.05 18.58
CA ARG A 20 -9.83 18.60 18.41
C ARG A 20 -11.12 18.09 19.09
N LYS A 21 -11.45 18.58 20.29
CA LYS A 21 -12.72 18.23 20.96
C LYS A 21 -13.93 18.73 20.18
N LYS A 22 -13.91 19.98 19.70
CA LYS A 22 -14.96 20.53 18.82
C LYS A 22 -15.14 19.70 17.55
N LEU A 23 -14.04 19.40 16.86
CA LEU A 23 -14.05 18.59 15.65
C LEU A 23 -14.68 17.20 15.86
N ARG A 24 -14.40 16.52 16.98
CA ARG A 24 -15.06 15.24 17.28
C ARG A 24 -16.56 15.38 17.50
N VAL A 25 -17.03 16.46 18.14
CA VAL A 25 -18.47 16.73 18.32
C VAL A 25 -19.13 17.02 16.96
N GLU A 26 -18.52 17.85 16.12
CA GLU A 26 -19.01 18.15 14.77
C GLU A 26 -19.06 16.90 13.87
N LEU A 27 -18.02 16.05 13.92
CA LEU A 27 -18.00 14.79 13.18
C LEU A 27 -19.00 13.75 13.73
N SER A 28 -19.21 13.69 15.04
CA SER A 28 -20.20 12.81 15.66
C SER A 28 -21.63 13.22 15.32
N GLN A 29 -21.89 14.52 15.11
CA GLN A 29 -23.16 15.02 14.59
C GLN A 29 -23.33 14.72 13.09
N ALA A 30 -22.26 14.81 12.30
CA ALA A 30 -22.29 14.56 10.86
C ALA A 30 -22.40 13.06 10.49
N PHE A 31 -21.79 12.17 11.28
CA PHE A 31 -21.71 10.73 11.01
C PHE A 31 -22.16 9.90 12.23
N PRO A 32 -23.48 9.80 12.48
CA PRO A 32 -24.03 9.09 13.65
C PRO A 32 -23.84 7.56 13.61
N LEU A 33 -23.36 7.00 12.49
CA LEU A 33 -23.08 5.58 12.32
C LEU A 33 -21.75 5.12 12.97
N LEU A 34 -20.89 6.05 13.40
CA LEU A 34 -19.61 5.76 14.06
C LEU A 34 -19.70 5.92 15.58
N THR A 35 -18.96 5.10 16.31
CA THR A 35 -18.86 5.20 17.76
C THR A 35 -17.89 6.31 18.20
N ALA A 36 -18.02 6.76 19.46
CA ALA A 36 -17.09 7.71 20.06
C ALA A 36 -15.64 7.17 20.15
N GLU A 37 -15.48 5.85 20.15
CA GLU A 37 -14.18 5.17 20.14
C GLU A 37 -13.53 5.27 18.76
N ASP A 38 -14.29 5.05 17.68
CA ASP A 38 -13.82 5.22 16.30
C ASP A 38 -13.32 6.64 16.03
N PHE A 39 -14.02 7.66 16.52
CA PHE A 39 -13.55 9.06 16.42
C PHE A 39 -12.32 9.36 17.29
N THR A 40 -12.13 8.62 18.37
CA THR A 40 -10.92 8.71 19.21
C THR A 40 -9.72 8.01 18.57
N SER A 41 -9.97 6.95 17.80
CA SER A 41 -9.00 6.27 16.94
C SER A 41 -8.61 7.12 15.72
N LEU A 42 -9.59 7.73 15.03
CA LEU A 42 -9.35 8.61 13.88
C LEU A 42 -8.67 9.92 14.28
N VAL A 43 -9.04 10.52 15.42
CA VAL A 43 -8.50 11.80 15.89
C VAL A 43 -7.90 11.60 17.29
N PRO A 44 -6.67 11.07 17.44
CA PRO A 44 -6.13 10.73 18.77
C PRO A 44 -5.89 11.93 19.69
N ASN A 45 -5.95 11.68 21.01
CA ASN A 45 -5.65 12.70 22.02
C ASN A 45 -4.15 13.05 22.09
N LYS A 46 -3.27 12.06 21.90
CA LYS A 46 -1.81 12.18 22.13
C LYS A 46 -1.01 12.57 20.88
N GLU A 47 -1.60 12.49 19.70
CA GLU A 47 -0.88 12.61 18.42
C GLU A 47 -1.22 13.90 17.69
N ASP A 48 -0.41 14.29 16.71
CA ASP A 48 -0.58 15.57 16.04
C ASP A 48 -1.53 15.53 14.86
N VAL A 49 -2.70 16.14 15.10
CA VAL A 49 -3.70 16.44 14.10
C VAL A 49 -3.48 17.87 13.60
N SER A 50 -3.35 18.04 12.28
CA SER A 50 -3.13 19.34 11.64
C SER A 50 -4.24 19.68 10.64
N LEU A 51 -4.56 20.96 10.58
CA LEU A 51 -5.44 21.56 9.60
C LEU A 51 -4.60 22.16 8.48
N VAL A 52 -4.72 21.61 7.28
CA VAL A 52 -4.04 22.08 6.07
C VAL A 52 -5.03 22.87 5.23
N ARG A 53 -4.77 24.16 5.06
CA ARG A 53 -5.57 25.04 4.19
C ARG A 53 -5.04 24.95 2.78
N VAL A 54 -5.84 24.37 1.90
CA VAL A 54 -5.53 24.11 0.49
C VAL A 54 -6.29 25.12 -0.39
N HIS A 55 -5.63 25.56 -1.46
CA HIS A 55 -6.27 26.31 -2.54
C HIS A 55 -6.21 25.50 -3.83
N CYS A 56 -7.37 25.03 -4.27
CA CYS A 56 -7.54 24.23 -5.46
C CYS A 56 -7.43 25.08 -6.74
N TYR A 57 -7.08 24.46 -7.85
CA TYR A 57 -6.90 25.13 -9.15
C TYR A 57 -8.16 25.90 -9.62
N LYS A 58 -9.36 25.48 -9.20
CA LYS A 58 -10.64 26.12 -9.52
C LYS A 58 -10.95 27.37 -8.67
N GLY A 59 -10.01 27.83 -7.83
CA GLY A 59 -10.19 28.99 -6.94
C GLY A 59 -10.91 28.67 -5.62
N GLU A 60 -11.21 27.40 -5.37
CA GLU A 60 -11.86 26.94 -4.14
C GLU A 60 -10.85 26.78 -3.00
N ASN A 61 -11.25 27.18 -1.79
CA ASN A 61 -10.50 26.90 -0.57
C ASN A 61 -11.07 25.64 0.08
N VAL A 62 -10.18 24.72 0.44
CA VAL A 62 -10.54 23.48 1.12
C VAL A 62 -9.69 23.37 2.38
N HIS A 63 -10.32 22.95 3.47
CA HIS A 63 -9.63 22.61 4.71
C HIS A 63 -9.51 21.09 4.81
N VAL A 64 -8.28 20.58 4.86
CA VAL A 64 -7.98 19.15 5.00
C VAL A 64 -7.50 18.88 6.42
N TYR A 65 -8.12 17.93 7.09
CA TYR A 65 -7.76 17.47 8.43
C TYR A 65 -6.86 16.24 8.29
N GLN A 66 -5.63 16.32 8.79
CA GLN A 66 -4.58 15.31 8.62
C GLN A 66 -4.08 14.83 9.99
N ALA A 67 -4.00 13.52 10.22
CA ALA A 67 -3.30 12.94 11.38
C ALA A 67 -2.38 11.82 10.92
N GLN A 68 -1.28 11.58 11.64
CA GLN A 68 -0.27 10.56 11.28
C GLN A 68 0.26 10.64 9.83
N LYS A 69 0.18 11.82 9.18
CA LYS A 69 0.41 12.10 7.74
C LYS A 69 -0.73 11.73 6.77
N ASP A 70 -1.75 10.97 7.17
CA ASP A 70 -2.89 10.67 6.30
C ASP A 70 -3.99 11.75 6.41
N PRO A 71 -4.57 12.22 5.29
CA PRO A 71 -5.73 13.10 5.32
C PRO A 71 -6.98 12.27 5.67
N ILE A 72 -7.75 12.70 6.66
CA ILE A 72 -8.91 11.97 7.22
C ILE A 72 -10.23 12.51 6.68
N PHE A 73 -10.40 13.83 6.77
CA PHE A 73 -11.59 14.55 6.33
C PHE A 73 -11.18 15.80 5.58
N PHE A 74 -12.04 16.29 4.70
CA PHE A 74 -11.92 17.61 4.11
C PHE A 74 -13.28 18.35 4.15
N THR A 75 -13.23 19.67 4.28
CA THR A 75 -14.42 20.54 4.21
C THR A 75 -14.20 21.63 3.17
N VAL A 76 -15.21 21.85 2.33
CA VAL A 76 -15.23 22.96 1.37
C VAL A 76 -15.70 24.22 2.10
N GLU A 77 -14.91 25.31 2.05
CA GLU A 77 -15.15 26.52 2.88
C GLU A 77 -16.55 27.13 2.69
N LYS A 78 -17.14 26.98 1.50
CA LYS A 78 -18.50 27.46 1.16
C LYS A 78 -19.62 26.61 1.74
N GLU A 79 -19.44 25.30 1.82
CA GLU A 79 -20.52 24.34 2.11
C GLU A 79 -20.54 23.91 3.58
N LYS A 80 -19.39 23.97 4.28
CA LYS A 80 -19.21 23.50 5.66
C LYS A 80 -19.58 22.03 5.94
N ILE A 81 -19.83 21.25 4.89
CA ILE A 81 -20.04 19.80 4.98
C ILE A 81 -18.68 19.10 5.13
N PHE A 82 -18.60 18.12 6.02
CA PHE A 82 -17.46 17.22 6.16
C PHE A 82 -17.55 16.08 5.14
N PHE A 83 -16.48 15.86 4.39
CA PHE A 83 -16.33 14.73 3.50
C PHE A 83 -15.20 13.84 4.00
N PRO A 84 -15.41 12.53 4.25
CA PRO A 84 -14.33 11.62 4.55
C PRO A 84 -13.44 11.43 3.32
N THR A 85 -12.15 11.25 3.54
CA THR A 85 -11.24 10.84 2.46
C THR A 85 -11.41 9.37 2.14
N VAL A 86 -10.87 8.97 0.99
CA VAL A 86 -10.77 7.56 0.58
C VAL A 86 -10.05 6.71 1.65
N TYR A 87 -9.02 7.24 2.32
CA TYR A 87 -8.33 6.54 3.43
C TYR A 87 -9.24 6.25 4.63
N THR A 88 -10.10 7.20 5.01
CA THR A 88 -11.07 7.02 6.11
C THR A 88 -12.16 6.01 5.73
N LEU A 89 -12.63 6.07 4.48
CA LEU A 89 -13.61 5.15 3.93
C LEU A 89 -13.09 3.71 3.79
N TRP A 90 -11.78 3.51 3.68
CA TRP A 90 -11.19 2.17 3.71
C TRP A 90 -11.17 1.54 5.10
N LYS A 91 -11.12 2.36 6.17
CA LYS A 91 -11.27 1.90 7.56
C LYS A 91 -12.75 1.67 7.90
N TYR A 92 -13.62 2.58 7.45
CA TYR A 92 -15.06 2.54 7.74
C TYR A 92 -15.88 2.69 6.44
N PRO A 93 -16.10 1.60 5.67
CA PRO A 93 -16.75 1.66 4.36
C PRO A 93 -18.25 1.99 4.44
N ASP A 94 -18.90 1.66 5.55
CA ASP A 94 -20.35 1.79 5.73
C ASP A 94 -20.78 3.14 6.38
N ILE A 95 -19.85 4.11 6.50
CA ILE A 95 -20.09 5.45 7.09
C ILE A 95 -21.02 6.34 6.24
N MET A 96 -21.12 6.10 4.94
CA MET A 96 -21.96 6.87 4.00
C MET A 96 -22.65 5.95 2.99
N HIS A 97 -23.70 6.47 2.34
CA HIS A 97 -24.37 5.77 1.26
C HIS A 97 -23.41 5.52 0.07
N SER A 98 -23.39 4.27 -0.42
CA SER A 98 -22.45 3.82 -1.46
C SER A 98 -23.16 3.48 -2.77
N PHE A 99 -22.70 4.08 -3.88
CA PHE A 99 -23.09 3.68 -5.23
C PHE A 99 -22.06 2.72 -5.84
N THR A 100 -22.53 1.64 -6.46
CA THR A 100 -21.65 0.72 -7.20
C THR A 100 -21.53 1.13 -8.67
N THR A 101 -20.30 1.13 -9.18
CA THR A 101 -20.00 1.38 -10.61
C THR A 101 -19.05 0.31 -11.17
N HIS A 102 -18.83 0.32 -12.48
CA HIS A 102 -17.91 -0.60 -13.14
C HIS A 102 -16.46 -0.08 -13.09
N PRO A 103 -15.43 -0.95 -13.01
CA PRO A 103 -14.03 -0.54 -12.86
C PRO A 103 -13.55 0.47 -13.92
N PRO A 104 -13.87 0.35 -15.23
CA PRO A 104 -13.42 1.32 -16.24
C PRO A 104 -13.96 2.75 -16.02
N VAL A 105 -15.04 2.90 -15.25
CA VAL A 105 -15.59 4.23 -14.93
C VAL A 105 -14.65 4.98 -13.99
N ILE A 106 -13.90 4.30 -13.12
CA ILE A 106 -12.96 4.94 -12.19
C ILE A 106 -11.84 5.71 -12.92
N ASP A 107 -11.31 5.17 -14.02
CA ASP A 107 -10.31 5.87 -14.84
C ASP A 107 -10.89 7.13 -15.50
N VAL A 108 -12.16 7.08 -15.90
CA VAL A 108 -12.90 8.25 -16.43
C VAL A 108 -13.17 9.27 -15.32
N LEU A 109 -13.52 8.82 -14.11
CA LEU A 109 -13.67 9.71 -12.95
C LEU A 109 -12.33 10.39 -12.66
N LEU A 110 -11.21 9.67 -12.57
CA LEU A 110 -9.87 10.21 -12.33
C LEU A 110 -9.47 11.32 -13.34
N GLY A 111 -9.97 11.25 -14.58
CA GLY A 111 -9.85 12.32 -15.58
C GLY A 111 -10.57 13.64 -15.24
N GLY A 112 -11.34 13.68 -14.15
CA GLY A 112 -12.08 14.84 -13.64
C GLY A 112 -13.58 14.83 -13.94
N ALA A 113 -14.11 13.75 -14.50
CA ALA A 113 -15.53 13.60 -14.84
C ALA A 113 -16.43 13.43 -13.61
N ASP A 114 -17.73 13.65 -13.83
CA ASP A 114 -18.79 13.33 -12.86
C ASP A 114 -19.38 11.96 -13.17
N LEU A 115 -19.95 11.27 -12.17
CA LEU A 115 -20.58 9.96 -12.38
C LEU A 115 -21.98 10.15 -13.00
N MET A 116 -22.14 9.66 -14.23
CA MET A 116 -23.39 9.68 -14.97
C MET A 116 -24.31 8.54 -14.51
N LEU A 117 -25.64 8.76 -14.52
CA LEU A 117 -26.63 7.75 -14.10
C LEU A 117 -26.55 6.39 -14.82
N PRO A 118 -26.15 6.26 -16.11
CA PRO A 118 -25.96 4.95 -16.73
C PRO A 118 -24.90 4.10 -16.03
N GLY A 119 -23.87 4.74 -15.47
CA GLY A 119 -22.73 4.10 -14.83
C GLY A 119 -22.98 3.65 -13.39
N ILE A 120 -24.14 3.98 -12.80
CA ILE A 120 -24.57 3.41 -11.52
C ILE A 120 -25.19 2.04 -11.79
N VAL A 121 -24.65 1.00 -11.16
CA VAL A 121 -25.19 -0.35 -11.20
C VAL A 121 -26.43 -0.39 -10.31
N THR A 122 -27.58 -0.63 -10.93
CA THR A 122 -28.87 -0.85 -10.27
C THR A 122 -29.30 -2.30 -10.46
N LYS A 123 -30.07 -2.85 -9.50
CA LYS A 123 -30.60 -4.22 -9.55
C LYS A 123 -32.11 -4.23 -9.39
N GLY A 124 -32.74 -5.26 -9.94
CA GLY A 124 -34.20 -5.42 -9.98
C GLY A 124 -34.90 -4.43 -10.92
N ASN A 125 -36.23 -4.43 -10.86
CA ASN A 125 -37.05 -3.42 -11.54
C ASN A 125 -36.81 -2.04 -10.93
N MET A 126 -36.72 -1.02 -11.77
CA MET A 126 -36.45 0.34 -11.34
C MET A 126 -37.64 0.89 -10.53
N ASN A 127 -37.42 1.10 -9.23
CA ASN A 127 -38.40 1.63 -8.29
C ASN A 127 -37.93 2.98 -7.72
N PRO A 128 -38.83 3.81 -7.16
CA PRO A 128 -38.46 5.08 -6.50
C PRO A 128 -37.55 4.96 -5.27
N ARG A 129 -37.14 3.75 -4.86
CA ARG A 129 -36.14 3.49 -3.80
C ARG A 129 -34.81 2.94 -4.33
N THR A 130 -34.68 2.70 -5.65
CA THR A 130 -33.51 2.05 -6.26
C THR A 130 -32.20 2.82 -6.03
N TYR A 131 -32.25 4.15 -5.91
CA TYR A 131 -31.09 4.97 -5.58
C TYR A 131 -30.98 5.31 -4.08
N GLY A 132 -31.96 4.95 -3.24
CA GLY A 132 -31.98 5.27 -1.81
C GLY A 132 -33.08 6.26 -1.43
N LYS A 133 -32.81 7.11 -0.43
CA LYS A 133 -33.68 8.23 -0.02
C LYS A 133 -32.82 9.39 0.48
N PHE A 134 -32.60 10.39 -0.36
CA PHE A 134 -31.82 11.59 -0.06
C PHE A 134 -32.28 12.76 -0.94
N GLU A 135 -31.82 13.94 -0.55
CA GLU A 135 -31.94 15.20 -1.29
C GLU A 135 -30.66 15.45 -2.13
N LYS A 136 -30.72 16.47 -2.98
CA LYS A 136 -29.61 16.99 -3.78
C LYS A 136 -28.50 17.57 -2.89
N GLY A 137 -27.26 17.29 -3.24
CA GLY A 137 -26.08 17.69 -2.47
C GLY A 137 -25.72 16.72 -1.34
N PHE A 138 -26.46 15.63 -1.16
CA PHE A 138 -26.19 14.62 -0.14
C PHE A 138 -24.82 13.95 -0.37
N PRO A 139 -23.98 13.78 0.68
CA PRO A 139 -22.65 13.19 0.55
C PRO A 139 -22.73 11.67 0.33
N VAL A 140 -22.02 11.19 -0.69
CA VAL A 140 -22.02 9.78 -1.11
C VAL A 140 -20.62 9.29 -1.44
N CYS A 141 -20.40 7.99 -1.26
CA CYS A 141 -19.19 7.32 -1.72
C CYS A 141 -19.51 6.40 -2.91
N ILE A 142 -18.49 6.02 -3.67
CA ILE A 142 -18.62 5.16 -4.85
C ILE A 142 -17.63 4.00 -4.71
N ASN A 143 -18.15 2.78 -4.81
CA ASN A 143 -17.38 1.54 -4.86
C ASN A 143 -17.49 0.87 -6.24
N THR A 144 -16.68 -0.16 -6.47
CA THR A 144 -16.68 -0.91 -7.74
C THR A 144 -17.35 -2.26 -7.58
N THR A 145 -17.84 -2.84 -8.68
CA THR A 145 -18.36 -4.22 -8.71
C THR A 145 -17.42 -5.22 -8.05
N ASP A 146 -16.12 -5.01 -8.20
CA ASP A 146 -15.05 -5.93 -7.79
C ASP A 146 -14.63 -5.76 -6.32
N ASN A 147 -14.96 -4.62 -5.69
CA ASN A 147 -14.46 -4.27 -4.36
C ASN A 147 -15.38 -3.26 -3.65
N LYS A 148 -15.81 -3.62 -2.43
CA LYS A 148 -16.60 -2.78 -1.51
C LYS A 148 -15.85 -1.52 -1.09
N ALA A 149 -14.51 -1.53 -1.06
CA ALA A 149 -13.69 -0.38 -0.70
C ALA A 149 -14.01 0.84 -1.59
N PRO A 150 -14.46 1.97 -1.02
CA PRO A 150 -14.80 3.13 -1.82
C PRO A 150 -13.57 3.70 -2.54
N GLN A 151 -13.74 4.05 -3.82
CA GLN A 151 -12.71 4.60 -4.68
C GLN A 151 -12.95 6.09 -5.01
N ALA A 152 -14.17 6.60 -4.81
CA ALA A 152 -14.49 8.01 -5.00
C ALA A 152 -15.50 8.53 -3.98
N VAL A 153 -15.51 9.86 -3.80
CA VAL A 153 -16.37 10.62 -2.88
C VAL A 153 -16.96 11.80 -3.64
N GLY A 154 -18.25 12.04 -3.45
CA GLY A 154 -18.98 13.09 -4.16
C GLY A 154 -20.27 13.52 -3.47
N THR A 155 -21.03 14.36 -4.17
CA THR A 155 -22.38 14.81 -3.77
C THR A 155 -23.41 14.49 -4.84
N THR A 156 -24.64 14.16 -4.45
CA THR A 156 -25.74 13.91 -5.40
C THR A 156 -26.05 15.16 -6.23
N ALA A 157 -26.19 15.00 -7.55
CA ALA A 157 -26.51 16.12 -8.45
C ALA A 157 -28.00 16.49 -8.43
N HIS A 158 -28.84 15.52 -8.05
CA HIS A 158 -30.30 15.56 -8.07
C HIS A 158 -30.87 14.81 -6.85
N ASP A 159 -32.14 15.03 -6.54
CA ASP A 159 -32.87 14.25 -5.54
C ASP A 159 -33.07 12.79 -6.02
N ASN A 160 -33.31 11.85 -5.10
CA ASN A 160 -33.57 10.45 -5.46
C ASN A 160 -34.75 10.29 -6.45
N MET A 161 -35.82 11.08 -6.31
CA MET A 161 -36.97 11.05 -7.24
C MET A 161 -36.60 11.57 -8.64
N ASP A 162 -35.81 12.63 -8.72
CA ASP A 162 -35.32 13.17 -9.99
C ASP A 162 -34.38 12.19 -10.70
N MET A 163 -33.47 11.54 -9.95
CA MET A 163 -32.59 10.49 -10.49
C MET A 163 -33.39 9.29 -11.03
N TYR A 164 -34.52 8.97 -10.40
CA TYR A 164 -35.45 7.95 -10.88
C TYR A 164 -36.18 8.39 -12.16
N MET A 165 -36.80 9.57 -12.16
CA MET A 165 -37.52 10.13 -13.31
C MET A 165 -36.62 10.38 -14.53
N ALA A 166 -35.34 10.67 -14.31
CA ALA A 166 -34.34 10.83 -15.36
C ALA A 166 -34.01 9.53 -16.13
N ALA A 167 -34.59 8.37 -15.75
CA ALA A 167 -34.52 7.12 -16.50
C ALA A 167 -33.10 6.71 -16.95
N ARG A 168 -32.14 6.81 -16.01
CA ARG A 168 -30.70 6.60 -16.22
C ARG A 168 -30.01 7.59 -17.17
N GLN A 169 -30.55 8.77 -17.44
CA GLN A 169 -29.91 9.78 -18.31
C GLN A 169 -29.39 11.00 -17.53
N GLY A 170 -28.22 11.52 -17.91
CA GLY A 170 -27.62 12.69 -17.26
C GLY A 170 -26.71 12.37 -16.07
N LYS A 171 -26.43 13.40 -15.25
CA LYS A 171 -25.49 13.33 -14.12
C LYS A 171 -26.16 12.75 -12.88
N GLY A 172 -25.50 11.81 -12.20
CA GLY A 172 -25.95 11.27 -10.92
C GLY A 172 -25.21 11.90 -9.73
N VAL A 173 -23.87 11.84 -9.76
CA VAL A 173 -23.02 12.28 -8.63
C VAL A 173 -21.91 13.20 -9.12
N ASN A 174 -21.84 14.40 -8.54
CA ASN A 174 -20.74 15.33 -8.71
C ASN A 174 -19.54 14.83 -7.90
N ILE A 175 -18.44 14.46 -8.57
CA ILE A 175 -17.30 13.87 -7.87
C ILE A 175 -16.45 14.98 -7.24
N LEU A 176 -15.98 14.79 -6.01
CA LEU A 176 -15.11 15.73 -5.31
C LEU A 176 -13.67 15.21 -5.23
N HIS A 177 -13.50 13.96 -4.79
CA HIS A 177 -12.23 13.29 -4.48
C HIS A 177 -12.23 11.83 -4.99
N VAL A 178 -11.10 11.34 -5.49
CA VAL A 178 -10.92 9.98 -6.05
C VAL A 178 -9.58 9.36 -5.63
N PHE A 179 -9.54 8.04 -5.50
CA PHE A 179 -8.31 7.27 -5.36
C PHE A 179 -7.30 7.63 -6.46
N ARG A 180 -6.04 7.87 -6.09
CA ARG A 180 -4.95 8.37 -6.95
C ARG A 180 -5.06 9.84 -7.41
N ASP A 181 -5.99 10.63 -6.87
CA ASP A 181 -5.95 12.09 -7.05
C ASP A 181 -4.87 12.76 -6.16
N GLN A 182 -4.74 14.09 -6.26
CA GLN A 182 -3.72 14.84 -5.52
C GLN A 182 -3.95 14.89 -4.00
N LEU A 183 -5.18 14.67 -3.52
CA LEU A 183 -5.45 14.57 -2.08
C LEU A 183 -5.07 13.19 -1.56
N TRP A 184 -5.30 12.13 -2.34
CA TRP A 184 -4.76 10.80 -2.03
C TRP A 184 -3.22 10.83 -2.04
N GLU A 185 -2.60 11.49 -3.03
CA GLU A 185 -1.15 11.58 -3.17
C GLU A 185 -0.46 12.31 -1.99
N MET A 186 -1.19 13.16 -1.26
CA MET A 186 -0.70 13.85 -0.06
C MET A 186 -0.55 12.92 1.16
N GLY A 187 -1.23 11.76 1.18
CA GLY A 187 -1.15 10.77 2.27
C GLY A 187 0.00 9.77 2.10
N THR A 188 -0.10 8.64 2.81
CA THR A 188 0.88 7.52 2.77
C THR A 188 0.94 6.76 1.44
N LYS A 189 0.06 7.07 0.48
CA LYS A 189 -0.07 6.40 -0.83
C LYS A 189 -0.36 4.90 -0.73
N SER A 190 -1.06 4.48 0.34
CA SER A 190 -1.48 3.08 0.50
C SER A 190 -2.48 2.67 -0.59
N LEU A 191 -2.41 1.40 -0.99
CA LEU A 191 -3.31 0.81 -1.98
C LEU A 191 -4.69 0.55 -1.37
N ALA A 192 -5.73 0.56 -2.20
CA ALA A 192 -7.08 0.21 -1.77
C ALA A 192 -7.11 -1.24 -1.23
N PRO A 193 -7.57 -1.48 0.01
CA PRO A 193 -7.70 -2.83 0.54
C PRO A 193 -8.80 -3.58 -0.23
N ASN A 194 -8.66 -4.90 -0.36
CA ASN A 194 -9.73 -5.74 -0.88
C ASN A 194 -10.70 -6.07 0.26
N LEU A 195 -11.88 -5.45 0.24
CA LEU A 195 -12.94 -5.64 1.25
C LEU A 195 -14.04 -6.59 0.77
N GLY A 196 -13.76 -7.41 -0.26
CA GLY A 196 -14.74 -8.29 -0.90
C GLY A 196 -15.71 -7.53 -1.81
N VAL A 197 -16.65 -8.26 -2.44
CA VAL A 197 -17.66 -7.64 -3.32
C VAL A 197 -18.70 -6.82 -2.53
N PRO A 198 -19.27 -5.74 -3.10
CA PRO A 198 -20.35 -4.99 -2.46
C PRO A 198 -21.57 -5.86 -2.13
N ARG A 199 -22.33 -5.52 -1.08
CA ARG A 199 -23.56 -6.25 -0.67
C ARG A 199 -24.56 -6.42 -1.83
N ILE A 200 -24.72 -5.38 -2.64
CA ILE A 200 -25.54 -5.37 -3.86
C ILE A 200 -25.15 -6.53 -4.80
N MET A 201 -23.87 -6.92 -4.87
CA MET A 201 -23.46 -8.09 -5.66
C MET A 201 -23.86 -9.42 -5.01
N MET A 202 -23.54 -9.61 -3.73
CA MET A 202 -23.86 -10.84 -2.97
C MET A 202 -25.35 -11.23 -2.98
N GLU A 203 -26.25 -10.25 -3.02
CA GLU A 203 -27.70 -10.51 -3.04
C GLU A 203 -28.19 -11.12 -4.36
N ALA A 204 -27.58 -10.80 -5.51
CA ALA A 204 -27.97 -11.44 -6.76
C ALA A 204 -27.35 -12.82 -6.97
N ASP A 205 -26.18 -13.11 -6.38
CA ASP A 205 -25.62 -14.47 -6.42
C ASP A 205 -26.51 -15.46 -5.65
N LYS A 206 -27.32 -14.97 -4.70
CA LYS A 206 -28.42 -15.72 -4.09
C LYS A 206 -29.61 -15.85 -5.04
N GLU A 207 -30.16 -14.74 -5.53
CA GLU A 207 -31.30 -14.79 -6.48
C GLU A 207 -31.03 -15.62 -7.75
N VAL A 208 -29.77 -15.70 -8.21
CA VAL A 208 -29.37 -16.53 -9.36
C VAL A 208 -29.24 -18.01 -8.97
N LYS A 209 -28.69 -18.33 -7.79
CA LYS A 209 -28.68 -19.71 -7.28
C LYS A 209 -30.08 -20.25 -7.03
N ASP A 210 -30.94 -19.45 -6.37
CA ASP A 210 -32.33 -19.81 -6.10
C ASP A 210 -33.11 -20.06 -7.41
N ARG A 211 -32.77 -19.36 -8.50
CA ARG A 211 -33.34 -19.62 -9.84
C ARG A 211 -32.74 -20.82 -10.57
N GLU A 212 -31.44 -21.09 -10.39
CA GLU A 212 -30.81 -22.27 -10.96
C GLU A 212 -31.29 -23.57 -10.31
N ASP A 213 -31.55 -23.58 -9.00
CA ASP A 213 -32.00 -24.78 -8.30
C ASP A 213 -33.47 -25.12 -8.60
N VAL A 214 -34.37 -24.11 -8.69
CA VAL A 214 -35.76 -24.31 -9.18
C VAL A 214 -35.81 -24.88 -10.60
N SER A 215 -34.81 -24.57 -11.44
CA SER A 215 -34.72 -25.10 -12.82
C SER A 215 -34.28 -26.58 -12.89
N LYS A 216 -33.71 -27.14 -11.82
CA LYS A 216 -33.19 -28.52 -11.78
C LYS A 216 -34.17 -29.51 -11.15
N GLU A 217 -35.06 -29.07 -10.26
CA GLU A 217 -36.07 -29.96 -9.65
C GLU A 217 -37.24 -30.30 -10.60
N SER A 218 -37.53 -29.44 -11.57
CA SER A 218 -38.71 -29.56 -12.45
C SER A 218 -38.63 -30.65 -13.53
N SER A 219 -37.57 -31.48 -13.55
CA SER A 219 -37.32 -32.47 -14.63
C SER A 219 -37.22 -33.92 -14.18
N ASN A 220 -37.48 -34.24 -12.89
CA ASN A 220 -37.19 -35.56 -12.32
C ASN A 220 -38.34 -36.21 -11.52
N GLN A 221 -39.60 -35.82 -11.75
CA GLN A 221 -40.78 -36.47 -11.15
C GLN A 221 -41.82 -36.90 -12.19
N LEU A 222 -41.48 -37.97 -12.93
CA LEU A 222 -42.44 -38.79 -13.69
C LEU A 222 -41.96 -40.24 -13.68
N ILE A 223 -42.29 -40.98 -12.60
CA ILE A 223 -42.47 -42.45 -12.52
C ILE A 223 -42.78 -42.82 -11.05
N LYS A 224 -43.74 -43.74 -10.86
CA LYS A 224 -44.25 -44.34 -9.59
C LYS A 224 -45.18 -43.48 -8.71
N SER A 225 -46.46 -43.59 -9.07
CA SER A 225 -47.58 -44.10 -8.23
C SER A 225 -47.20 -44.97 -7.01
N GLU A 226 -48.03 -45.16 -5.99
CA GLU A 226 -49.36 -44.66 -5.58
C GLU A 226 -49.57 -45.15 -4.12
N GLU A 227 -50.11 -44.35 -3.19
CA GLU A 227 -51.06 -44.80 -2.15
C GLU A 227 -51.56 -43.62 -1.27
N LEU A 228 -52.87 -43.38 -1.35
CA LEU A 228 -53.86 -43.01 -0.30
C LEU A 228 -53.40 -42.25 0.98
N VAL A 229 -54.09 -41.26 1.58
CA VAL A 229 -55.25 -40.35 1.31
C VAL A 229 -55.61 -39.71 2.68
N GLU A 230 -55.94 -38.39 2.71
CA GLU A 230 -56.70 -37.66 3.79
C GLU A 230 -56.13 -37.55 5.24
N THR A 231 -56.45 -36.56 6.11
CA THR A 231 -57.33 -35.36 6.06
C THR A 231 -56.90 -34.27 7.09
N GLY A 232 -57.32 -33.00 6.89
CA GLY A 232 -57.53 -31.96 7.94
C GLY A 232 -56.29 -31.19 8.45
N SER A 233 -56.17 -29.84 8.45
CA SER A 233 -57.11 -28.73 8.80
C SER A 233 -57.48 -28.76 10.30
N GLU A 234 -57.37 -27.71 11.14
CA GLU A 234 -56.98 -26.29 10.95
C GLU A 234 -56.83 -25.58 12.33
N ASN A 235 -56.32 -24.33 12.34
CA ASN A 235 -56.66 -23.24 13.30
C ASN A 235 -56.21 -23.38 14.80
N VAL A 236 -56.06 -22.32 15.63
CA VAL A 236 -55.95 -20.84 15.47
C VAL A 236 -55.34 -20.22 16.76
N THR A 237 -54.73 -19.04 16.63
CA THR A 237 -54.28 -18.01 17.62
C THR A 237 -54.46 -18.18 19.14
N GLU A 238 -53.48 -17.68 19.91
CA GLU A 238 -53.59 -16.46 20.79
C GLU A 238 -52.19 -16.20 21.42
N ASP A 239 -51.46 -15.13 21.10
CA ASP A 239 -51.59 -13.70 21.47
C ASP A 239 -51.32 -13.32 22.96
N MET A 240 -50.06 -12.92 23.20
CA MET A 240 -49.69 -11.56 23.62
C MET A 240 -49.75 -11.09 25.10
N LYS A 241 -48.56 -10.66 25.59
CA LYS A 241 -48.20 -9.52 26.51
C LYS A 241 -48.10 -9.66 28.05
N ALA A 242 -47.11 -8.88 28.53
CA ALA A 242 -47.02 -8.15 29.82
C ALA A 242 -46.62 -8.96 31.08
N LEU A 243 -45.88 -8.43 32.08
CA LEU A 243 -45.26 -7.10 32.26
C LEU A 243 -43.98 -7.19 33.15
N GLU A 244 -43.23 -6.10 33.24
CA GLU A 244 -42.03 -5.88 34.07
C GLU A 244 -42.27 -5.91 35.59
N LEU A 245 -41.22 -6.17 36.39
CA LEU A 245 -40.76 -5.25 37.46
C LEU A 245 -39.38 -5.65 38.07
N LEU A 246 -38.77 -4.69 38.77
CA LEU A 246 -37.41 -4.65 39.36
C LEU A 246 -37.33 -5.50 40.66
N GLU A 247 -36.20 -5.85 41.29
CA GLU A 247 -35.04 -5.03 41.67
C GLU A 247 -33.87 -5.91 42.25
N GLU A 248 -32.87 -5.29 42.89
CA GLU A 248 -31.51 -5.79 43.20
C GLU A 248 -31.38 -6.89 44.28
N THR A 249 -30.31 -7.72 44.23
CA THR A 249 -29.32 -7.90 45.33
C THR A 249 -28.11 -8.78 44.95
N GLN A 250 -27.04 -8.71 45.76
CA GLN A 250 -25.74 -9.35 45.51
C GLN A 250 -25.56 -10.74 46.19
N THR A 251 -24.37 -11.31 46.00
CA THR A 251 -23.69 -12.40 46.73
C THR A 251 -24.03 -13.86 46.41
N GLN A 252 -23.07 -14.48 45.72
CA GLN A 252 -22.43 -15.77 46.02
C GLN A 252 -23.30 -16.90 46.63
N ASP A 253 -23.42 -18.01 45.90
CA ASP A 253 -22.53 -19.14 46.19
C ASP A 253 -22.39 -20.13 45.01
N ASN A 254 -21.27 -20.85 44.98
CA ASN A 254 -21.04 -21.96 44.04
C ASN A 254 -21.63 -23.26 44.61
N ILE A 255 -21.99 -24.22 43.73
CA ILE A 255 -21.37 -25.57 43.70
C ILE A 255 -21.89 -26.38 42.49
N LEU A 256 -21.01 -27.28 42.06
CA LEU A 256 -21.00 -28.34 41.03
C LEU A 256 -22.34 -29.08 40.82
N GLU A 257 -22.57 -29.86 39.75
CA GLU A 257 -21.76 -30.91 39.09
C GLU A 257 -22.37 -31.13 37.66
N ALA A 258 -21.67 -31.28 36.53
CA ALA A 258 -20.57 -32.16 36.08
C ALA A 258 -21.06 -33.28 35.11
N ALA A 259 -20.45 -33.32 33.93
CA ALA A 259 -20.19 -34.50 33.07
C ALA A 259 -19.30 -33.99 31.90
N ALA A 260 -17.98 -34.20 31.86
CA ALA A 260 -17.24 -35.46 31.58
C ALA A 260 -17.26 -35.83 30.08
N GLU A 261 -16.19 -36.32 29.42
CA GLU A 261 -14.74 -36.52 29.74
C GLU A 261 -13.97 -36.68 28.38
N CYS A 262 -12.65 -36.77 28.20
CA CYS A 262 -11.42 -36.82 29.04
C CYS A 262 -10.49 -35.62 28.66
N GLY A 263 -9.19 -35.47 28.97
CA GLY A 263 -8.19 -36.25 29.76
C GLY A 263 -7.14 -36.92 28.86
N ALA A 264 -5.80 -36.76 29.01
CA ALA A 264 -4.95 -36.21 30.08
C ALA A 264 -3.70 -35.48 29.46
N SER A 265 -2.82 -34.75 30.16
CA SER A 265 -2.41 -34.78 31.58
C SER A 265 -2.06 -33.39 32.18
N GLN A 266 -1.92 -33.35 33.52
CA GLN A 266 -1.91 -32.17 34.43
C GLN A 266 -0.54 -31.45 34.47
N GLU A 267 -0.37 -30.20 34.95
CA GLU A 267 -0.49 -29.75 36.36
C GLU A 267 -1.04 -28.30 36.56
N GLN A 268 -1.95 -28.19 37.53
CA GLN A 268 -2.24 -27.07 38.47
C GLN A 268 -1.89 -25.61 38.09
N ASP A 269 -2.90 -24.82 37.69
CA ASP A 269 -2.83 -23.34 37.78
C ASP A 269 -3.54 -22.84 39.05
N ALA A 270 -2.77 -22.20 39.94
CA ALA A 270 -3.30 -21.34 40.99
C ALA A 270 -3.68 -19.97 40.41
N VAL A 271 -4.60 -19.25 41.06
CA VAL A 271 -5.02 -17.90 40.63
C VAL A 271 -3.85 -16.91 40.80
N LEU A 272 -3.09 -16.71 39.73
CA LEU A 272 -1.86 -15.90 39.72
C LEU A 272 -2.13 -14.41 39.50
N SER A 273 -1.39 -13.59 40.24
CA SER A 273 -1.42 -12.14 40.16
C SER A 273 -0.71 -11.64 38.90
N GLY A 274 -1.15 -10.48 38.38
CA GLY A 274 -0.60 -9.86 37.16
C GLY A 274 0.94 -9.81 37.04
N PRO A 275 1.74 -9.49 38.08
CA PRO A 275 3.21 -9.55 37.99
C PRO A 275 3.77 -10.98 37.92
N GLU A 276 3.10 -11.98 38.50
CA GLU A 276 3.59 -13.37 38.53
C GLU A 276 3.45 -14.04 37.16
N LEU A 277 2.41 -13.68 36.40
CA LEU A 277 2.29 -14.06 34.98
C LEU A 277 3.45 -13.49 34.14
N MET A 278 3.87 -12.25 34.42
CA MET A 278 5.03 -11.64 33.75
C MET A 278 6.36 -12.27 34.17
N ASP A 279 6.47 -12.73 35.41
CA ASP A 279 7.65 -13.47 35.90
C ASP A 279 7.74 -14.87 35.27
N LYS A 280 6.63 -15.62 35.19
CA LYS A 280 6.53 -16.90 34.43
C LYS A 280 6.96 -16.69 32.98
N LEU A 281 6.44 -15.65 32.31
CA LEU A 281 6.75 -15.30 30.91
C LEU A 281 8.24 -14.92 30.74
N LEU A 282 8.82 -14.15 31.67
CA LEU A 282 10.24 -13.76 31.66
C LEU A 282 11.17 -14.98 31.83
N LEU A 283 10.79 -15.93 32.69
CA LEU A 283 11.50 -17.20 32.90
C LEU A 283 11.39 -18.11 31.67
N HIS A 284 10.20 -18.22 31.07
CA HIS A 284 9.97 -18.96 29.82
C HIS A 284 10.83 -18.42 28.67
N CYS A 285 10.83 -17.09 28.44
CA CYS A 285 11.68 -16.46 27.41
C CYS A 285 13.17 -16.67 27.69
N PHE A 286 13.58 -16.65 28.96
CA PHE A 286 14.96 -16.89 29.36
C PHE A 286 15.41 -18.32 29.01
N LEU A 287 14.67 -19.36 29.43
CA LEU A 287 14.99 -20.77 29.14
C LEU A 287 14.94 -21.07 27.63
N LYS A 288 13.91 -20.57 26.92
CA LYS A 288 13.77 -20.69 25.46
C LYS A 288 14.94 -20.06 24.71
N SER A 289 15.43 -18.91 25.17
CA SER A 289 16.57 -18.22 24.55
C SER A 289 17.88 -19.04 24.62
N TRP A 290 18.12 -19.77 25.72
CA TRP A 290 19.29 -20.63 25.88
C TRP A 290 19.24 -21.90 25.03
N LYS A 291 18.06 -22.52 24.85
CA LYS A 291 17.92 -23.71 23.99
C LYS A 291 17.99 -23.39 22.50
N THR A 292 17.56 -22.19 22.09
CA THR A 292 17.47 -21.79 20.67
C THR A 292 18.65 -20.91 20.22
N SER A 293 18.59 -19.61 20.52
CA SER A 293 19.45 -18.58 19.93
C SER A 293 20.82 -18.49 20.60
N ALA A 294 20.88 -18.63 21.92
CA ALA A 294 22.10 -18.43 22.70
C ALA A 294 22.98 -19.68 22.84
N LYS A 295 22.55 -20.85 22.35
CA LYS A 295 23.33 -22.11 22.32
C LYS A 295 24.64 -22.03 21.50
N LYS A 296 24.75 -21.05 20.60
CA LYS A 296 25.92 -20.83 19.71
C LYS A 296 26.72 -19.57 20.04
N VAL A 297 26.46 -18.94 21.20
CA VAL A 297 27.08 -17.67 21.58
C VAL A 297 28.34 -17.92 22.40
N GLU A 298 29.43 -17.25 22.05
CA GLU A 298 30.67 -17.26 22.83
C GLU A 298 30.48 -16.44 24.12
N LEU A 299 30.77 -17.04 25.27
CA LEU A 299 30.76 -16.37 26.57
C LEU A 299 32.14 -15.74 26.84
N PRO A 300 32.23 -14.58 27.52
CA PRO A 300 31.15 -13.89 28.24
C PRO A 300 30.30 -12.95 27.36
N ILE A 301 28.97 -12.96 27.56
CA ILE A 301 28.04 -12.05 26.87
C ILE A 301 27.56 -10.91 27.78
N LEU A 302 27.49 -9.71 27.22
CA LEU A 302 26.89 -8.54 27.85
C LEU A 302 25.40 -8.73 28.10
N THR A 303 24.97 -8.60 29.36
CA THR A 303 23.58 -8.70 29.84
C THR A 303 22.56 -7.93 28.99
N SER A 304 22.87 -6.69 28.60
CA SER A 304 21.96 -5.85 27.79
C SER A 304 21.89 -6.22 26.32
N ASN A 305 22.91 -6.93 25.79
CA ASN A 305 22.86 -7.54 24.47
C ASN A 305 22.08 -8.86 24.52
N PHE A 306 22.30 -9.69 25.55
CA PHE A 306 21.57 -10.93 25.75
C PHE A 306 20.05 -10.71 25.82
N TYR A 307 19.59 -9.75 26.64
CA TYR A 307 18.17 -9.40 26.70
C TYR A 307 17.60 -8.99 25.33
N ARG A 308 18.31 -8.12 24.61
CA ARG A 308 17.82 -7.54 23.35
C ARG A 308 17.84 -8.51 22.17
N LEU A 309 18.88 -9.36 22.08
CA LEU A 309 19.15 -10.21 20.91
C LEU A 309 18.62 -11.64 21.07
N HIS A 310 18.42 -12.11 22.31
CA HIS A 310 18.03 -13.49 22.58
C HIS A 310 16.76 -13.62 23.41
N MET A 311 16.50 -12.77 24.41
CA MET A 311 15.26 -12.86 25.21
C MET A 311 14.04 -12.23 24.52
N ILE A 312 14.16 -11.03 23.95
CA ILE A 312 13.03 -10.39 23.24
C ILE A 312 12.55 -11.25 22.05
N PRO A 313 13.42 -11.80 21.17
CA PRO A 313 12.98 -12.62 20.04
C PRO A 313 12.50 -14.03 20.41
N ALA A 314 12.64 -14.44 21.68
CA ALA A 314 12.12 -15.70 22.20
C ALA A 314 10.71 -15.56 22.82
N CYS A 315 10.15 -14.34 22.84
CA CYS A 315 8.79 -14.06 23.31
C CYS A 315 7.75 -14.60 22.30
N PRO A 316 6.66 -15.24 22.77
CA PRO A 316 5.56 -15.66 21.89
C PRO A 316 4.90 -14.47 21.17
N ASP A 317 4.39 -14.72 19.96
CA ASP A 317 3.73 -13.71 19.14
C ASP A 317 2.51 -13.10 19.86
N GLY A 318 2.41 -11.77 19.84
CA GLY A 318 1.34 -11.01 20.49
C GLY A 318 1.60 -10.61 21.96
N GLN A 319 2.64 -11.12 22.61
CA GLN A 319 3.02 -10.73 23.98
C GLN A 319 4.21 -9.75 23.98
N SER A 320 4.30 -8.89 25.02
CA SER A 320 5.37 -7.89 25.12
C SER A 320 6.15 -8.00 26.43
N LEU A 321 7.44 -8.33 26.33
CA LEU A 321 8.33 -8.54 27.46
C LEU A 321 8.78 -7.20 28.09
N ASP A 322 8.13 -6.80 29.20
CA ASP A 322 8.48 -5.59 29.96
C ASP A 322 8.91 -5.91 31.40
N ILE A 323 10.22 -5.88 31.65
CA ILE A 323 10.83 -6.08 32.97
C ILE A 323 10.25 -5.12 34.04
N LYS A 324 9.70 -3.96 33.67
CA LYS A 324 9.11 -3.03 34.67
C LYS A 324 7.80 -3.54 35.27
N LYS A 325 7.11 -4.46 34.58
CA LYS A 325 5.88 -5.12 35.04
C LYS A 325 6.14 -6.40 35.83
N SER A 326 7.33 -6.98 35.69
CA SER A 326 7.83 -8.12 36.49
C SER A 326 8.07 -7.72 37.96
N SER A 327 8.05 -8.69 38.89
CA SER A 327 8.31 -8.41 40.32
C SER A 327 9.72 -7.86 40.56
N TYR A 328 10.69 -8.26 39.72
CA TYR A 328 12.09 -7.88 39.79
C TYR A 328 12.34 -6.39 39.48
N LYS A 329 11.52 -5.78 38.61
CA LYS A 329 11.57 -4.36 38.16
C LYS A 329 12.89 -3.89 37.49
N LYS A 330 13.96 -4.70 37.53
CA LYS A 330 15.29 -4.45 36.93
C LYS A 330 15.92 -5.77 36.47
N LEU A 331 16.55 -5.77 35.30
CA LEU A 331 17.20 -6.97 34.72
C LEU A 331 18.29 -7.56 35.64
N SER A 332 19.11 -6.70 36.26
CA SER A 332 20.12 -7.08 37.24
C SER A 332 19.55 -7.86 38.43
N LYS A 333 18.34 -7.51 38.90
CA LYS A 333 17.70 -8.23 40.01
C LYS A 333 17.21 -9.62 39.58
N PHE A 334 16.70 -9.75 38.37
CA PHE A 334 16.29 -11.03 37.78
C PHE A 334 17.49 -11.96 37.56
N LEU A 335 18.58 -11.46 36.95
CA LEU A 335 19.77 -12.29 36.70
C LEU A 335 20.51 -12.67 37.98
N ASN A 336 20.52 -11.80 39.00
CA ASN A 336 21.03 -12.17 40.33
C ASN A 336 20.13 -13.17 41.07
N ALA A 337 18.84 -13.29 40.74
CA ALA A 337 18.00 -14.38 41.22
C ALA A 337 18.32 -15.70 40.48
N MET A 338 18.45 -15.66 39.14
CA MET A 338 18.86 -16.82 38.34
C MET A 338 20.29 -17.31 38.67
N ALA A 339 21.17 -16.41 39.13
CA ALA A 339 22.49 -16.78 39.64
C ALA A 339 22.49 -17.36 41.06
N LYS A 340 21.47 -17.06 41.87
CA LYS A 340 21.26 -17.72 43.18
C LYS A 340 20.65 -19.11 43.06
N ASN A 341 19.95 -19.36 41.96
CA ASN A 341 19.41 -20.68 41.61
C ASN A 341 20.43 -21.54 40.83
N ASP A 342 21.72 -21.14 40.81
CA ASP A 342 22.80 -21.84 40.09
C ASP A 342 22.59 -22.09 38.58
N ILE A 343 21.67 -21.37 37.93
CA ILE A 343 21.39 -21.50 36.49
C ILE A 343 22.46 -20.76 35.66
N ILE A 344 22.95 -19.60 36.13
CA ILE A 344 23.97 -18.78 35.47
C ILE A 344 25.01 -18.18 36.42
N ALA A 345 26.22 -17.94 35.92
CA ALA A 345 27.27 -17.20 36.65
C ALA A 345 27.45 -15.79 36.05
N VAL A 346 27.04 -14.75 36.78
CA VAL A 346 27.21 -13.34 36.40
C VAL A 346 28.48 -12.77 37.02
N LYS A 347 29.25 -11.97 36.26
CA LYS A 347 30.40 -11.19 36.77
C LYS A 347 30.38 -9.76 36.23
N GLU A 348 30.74 -8.80 37.07
CA GLU A 348 30.92 -7.41 36.66
C GLU A 348 32.34 -7.16 36.12
N PHE A 349 32.48 -6.95 34.81
CA PHE A 349 33.75 -6.55 34.21
C PHE A 349 33.57 -5.92 32.82
N PRO A 350 34.08 -4.70 32.54
CA PRO A 350 34.68 -3.76 33.50
C PRO A 350 33.64 -3.18 34.47
N LYS A 351 34.09 -2.40 35.47
CA LYS A 351 33.27 -1.90 36.59
C LYS A 351 31.93 -1.31 36.12
N GLY A 352 30.82 -1.79 36.69
CA GLY A 352 29.46 -1.34 36.39
C GLY A 352 28.79 -2.01 35.18
N ILE A 353 29.41 -3.03 34.57
CA ILE A 353 28.85 -3.78 33.45
C ILE A 353 28.75 -5.27 33.80
N GLU A 354 27.53 -5.75 34.01
CA GLU A 354 27.21 -7.16 34.26
C GLU A 354 27.30 -8.01 32.98
N ASN A 355 28.10 -9.08 33.00
CA ASN A 355 28.19 -10.06 31.92
C ASN A 355 27.87 -11.47 32.43
N ILE A 356 27.20 -12.26 31.58
CA ILE A 356 26.94 -13.67 31.84
C ILE A 356 28.18 -14.46 31.38
N THR A 357 28.78 -15.22 32.28
CA THR A 357 30.10 -15.85 32.09
C THR A 357 30.07 -17.37 31.98
N ASN A 358 29.10 -18.03 32.62
CA ASN A 358 28.88 -19.47 32.51
C ASN A 358 27.38 -19.80 32.74
N ILE A 359 26.94 -20.98 32.30
CA ILE A 359 25.57 -21.48 32.40
C ILE A 359 25.64 -22.94 32.85
N ASN A 360 24.80 -23.33 33.80
CA ASN A 360 24.71 -24.71 34.26
C ASN A 360 23.71 -25.50 33.40
N TRP A 361 24.21 -26.19 32.37
CA TRP A 361 23.39 -27.02 31.48
C TRP A 361 22.80 -28.28 32.16
N GLU A 362 23.22 -28.61 33.38
CA GLU A 362 22.75 -29.79 34.10
C GLU A 362 21.50 -29.53 34.97
N HIS A 363 21.09 -28.26 35.12
CA HIS A 363 19.95 -27.85 35.94
C HIS A 363 18.62 -28.45 35.48
N GLU A 364 17.74 -28.78 36.44
CA GLU A 364 16.47 -29.48 36.20
C GLU A 364 15.54 -28.69 35.28
N ASP A 365 15.32 -27.40 35.54
CA ASP A 365 14.54 -26.48 34.68
C ASP A 365 15.04 -26.40 33.23
N ILE A 366 16.35 -26.58 33.00
CA ILE A 366 16.89 -26.60 31.64
C ILE A 366 16.67 -27.98 30.99
N LYS A 367 16.63 -29.07 31.75
CA LYS A 367 16.33 -30.40 31.21
C LYS A 367 14.84 -30.55 30.88
N SER A 368 13.95 -30.16 31.79
CA SER A 368 12.48 -30.30 31.67
C SER A 368 11.85 -29.43 30.58
N PHE A 369 12.45 -28.28 30.24
CA PHE A 369 11.88 -27.33 29.28
C PHE A 369 11.87 -27.83 27.83
N ILE A 370 10.75 -28.34 27.33
CA ILE A 370 10.59 -28.72 25.91
C ILE A 370 10.35 -27.45 25.08
N VAL A 371 10.95 -27.35 23.89
CA VAL A 371 10.76 -26.22 22.97
C VAL A 371 9.82 -26.64 21.85
N ASP A 372 8.58 -26.15 21.88
CA ASP A 372 7.69 -26.26 20.74
C ASP A 372 8.17 -25.34 19.61
N ASN A 373 8.52 -25.96 18.48
CA ASN A 373 9.14 -25.28 17.34
C ASN A 373 8.15 -24.47 16.48
N GLU A 374 6.86 -24.49 16.79
CA GLU A 374 5.82 -23.88 15.94
C GLU A 374 5.53 -22.41 16.27
N GLU A 375 5.82 -21.93 17.50
CA GLU A 375 5.45 -20.58 17.95
C GLU A 375 6.53 -19.49 17.74
N THR A 376 7.61 -19.73 16.98
CA THR A 376 8.66 -18.69 16.83
C THR A 376 9.42 -18.76 15.50
N THR A 377 8.85 -18.15 14.45
CA THR A 377 9.55 -17.84 13.20
C THR A 377 9.75 -16.35 12.95
N MET A 378 10.23 -15.60 13.95
CA MET A 378 10.87 -14.32 13.68
C MET A 378 12.30 -14.55 13.16
N LYS A 379 12.49 -14.27 11.87
CA LYS A 379 13.78 -14.38 11.17
C LYS A 379 14.86 -13.53 11.86
N PRO A 380 16.15 -13.92 11.81
CA PRO A 380 17.23 -13.12 12.37
C PRO A 380 17.21 -11.70 11.79
N VAL A 381 17.45 -10.71 12.66
CA VAL A 381 17.32 -9.26 12.41
C VAL A 381 17.80 -8.87 11.01
N THR A 382 16.85 -8.79 10.08
CA THR A 382 17.13 -8.42 8.69
C THR A 382 16.99 -6.91 8.57
N LYS A 383 18.00 -6.27 8.00
CA LYS A 383 18.12 -4.80 7.95
C LYS A 383 16.92 -4.17 7.24
N ASN A 384 16.29 -3.20 7.91
CA ASN A 384 15.31 -2.23 7.40
C ASN A 384 14.14 -2.79 6.58
N GLU A 385 12.95 -2.79 7.17
CA GLU A 385 11.68 -3.10 6.48
C GLU A 385 11.36 -2.11 5.34
N ASN A 386 12.00 -0.93 5.33
CA ASN A 386 11.98 0.04 4.22
C ASN A 386 13.23 -0.05 3.34
N ALA A 387 13.57 -1.25 2.85
CA ALA A 387 14.64 -1.40 1.87
C ALA A 387 14.18 -0.91 0.48
N PHE A 388 14.78 0.17 -0.02
CA PHE A 388 14.48 0.69 -1.37
C PHE A 388 14.73 -0.39 -2.43
N VAL A 389 13.67 -0.77 -3.16
CA VAL A 389 13.76 -1.69 -4.30
C VAL A 389 14.01 -0.89 -5.58
N PRO A 390 15.12 -1.13 -6.31
CA PRO A 390 15.43 -0.38 -7.52
C PRO A 390 14.41 -0.66 -8.64
N PRO A 391 14.04 0.33 -9.45
CA PRO A 391 13.16 0.13 -10.59
C PRO A 391 13.79 -0.81 -11.64
N VAL A 392 12.97 -1.68 -12.23
CA VAL A 392 13.33 -2.43 -13.43
C VAL A 392 13.17 -1.50 -14.64
N ILE A 393 14.28 -1.25 -15.33
CA ILE A 393 14.37 -0.31 -16.44
C ILE A 393 14.58 -1.10 -17.73
N GLU A 394 13.57 -1.09 -18.61
CA GLU A 394 13.59 -1.76 -19.91
C GLU A 394 13.69 -0.73 -21.04
N GLU A 395 14.64 -0.92 -21.96
CA GLU A 395 14.84 -0.08 -23.14
C GLU A 395 13.90 -0.56 -24.26
N LEU A 396 13.02 0.35 -24.72
CA LEU A 396 11.98 0.09 -25.73
C LEU A 396 12.12 1.05 -26.92
N TYR A 397 11.40 0.73 -28.00
CA TYR A 397 11.37 1.51 -29.23
C TYR A 397 9.91 1.79 -29.62
N GLN A 398 9.56 3.07 -29.73
CA GLN A 398 8.25 3.50 -30.19
C GLN A 398 8.18 3.60 -31.71
N VAL A 399 7.07 3.12 -32.27
CA VAL A 399 6.75 3.23 -33.71
C VAL A 399 6.74 4.70 -34.12
N SER A 400 7.68 5.06 -35.01
CA SER A 400 7.89 6.41 -35.51
C SER A 400 7.11 6.69 -36.79
N GLY A 401 7.08 7.95 -37.23
CA GLY A 401 6.47 8.31 -38.52
C GLY A 401 7.13 7.61 -39.71
N ASP A 402 8.45 7.42 -39.70
CA ASP A 402 9.20 6.83 -40.81
C ASP A 402 9.03 5.30 -40.92
N THR A 403 8.55 4.65 -39.86
CA THR A 403 8.33 3.19 -39.80
C THR A 403 6.85 2.80 -39.76
N ILE A 404 5.94 3.79 -39.73
CA ILE A 404 4.51 3.58 -39.51
C ILE A 404 3.84 2.69 -40.55
N GLN A 405 4.22 2.78 -41.84
CA GLN A 405 3.59 2.00 -42.90
C GLN A 405 3.86 0.50 -42.73
N PHE A 406 5.09 0.16 -42.34
CA PHE A 406 5.48 -1.22 -42.04
C PHE A 406 4.75 -1.75 -40.80
N TYR A 407 4.73 -1.00 -39.69
CA TYR A 407 4.09 -1.46 -38.46
C TYR A 407 2.55 -1.52 -38.56
N LYS A 408 1.93 -0.59 -39.30
CA LYS A 408 0.48 -0.61 -39.57
C LYS A 408 0.05 -1.84 -40.38
N ALA A 409 0.87 -2.30 -41.32
CA ALA A 409 0.64 -3.56 -42.04
C ALA A 409 0.74 -4.82 -41.15
N ASN A 410 1.31 -4.68 -39.94
CA ASN A 410 1.44 -5.72 -38.92
C ASN A 410 0.53 -5.46 -37.70
N GLY A 411 -0.49 -4.60 -37.83
CA GLY A 411 -1.50 -4.34 -36.79
C GLY A 411 -1.10 -3.36 -35.69
N LEU A 412 0.05 -2.68 -35.81
CA LEU A 412 0.58 -1.76 -34.80
C LEU A 412 0.39 -0.29 -35.19
N SER A 413 0.16 0.55 -34.18
CA SER A 413 -0.16 1.97 -34.30
C SER A 413 1.02 2.88 -33.93
N LYS A 414 0.89 4.18 -34.28
CA LYS A 414 1.92 5.18 -33.98
C LYS A 414 2.01 5.41 -32.47
N GLY A 415 3.19 5.20 -31.89
CA GLY A 415 3.46 5.38 -30.47
C GLY A 415 3.45 4.09 -29.65
N ASP A 416 3.06 2.95 -30.23
CA ASP A 416 3.19 1.64 -29.60
C ASP A 416 4.67 1.36 -29.30
N ALA A 417 4.96 0.86 -28.10
CA ALA A 417 6.32 0.62 -27.62
C ALA A 417 6.66 -0.87 -27.68
N LEU A 418 7.73 -1.20 -28.39
CA LEU A 418 8.19 -2.57 -28.67
C LEU A 418 9.56 -2.82 -28.06
N SER A 419 9.83 -4.05 -27.59
CA SER A 419 11.20 -4.44 -27.24
C SER A 419 12.03 -4.75 -28.49
N THR A 420 13.36 -4.83 -28.33
CA THR A 420 14.26 -5.28 -29.40
C THR A 420 13.93 -6.71 -29.89
N ALA A 421 13.42 -7.56 -28.99
CA ALA A 421 12.96 -8.91 -29.33
C ALA A 421 11.66 -8.89 -30.14
N ASP A 422 10.70 -8.02 -29.77
CA ASP A 422 9.43 -7.88 -30.52
C ASP A 422 9.68 -7.34 -31.94
N VAL A 423 10.52 -6.29 -32.08
CA VAL A 423 10.91 -5.75 -33.39
C VAL A 423 11.54 -6.83 -34.26
N ARG A 424 12.45 -7.65 -33.70
CA ARG A 424 13.05 -8.78 -34.42
C ARG A 424 12.02 -9.81 -34.84
N ARG A 425 11.12 -10.22 -33.92
CA ARG A 425 10.04 -11.18 -34.20
C ARG A 425 9.14 -10.70 -35.35
N ILE A 426 8.60 -9.48 -35.24
CA ILE A 426 7.68 -8.89 -36.23
C ILE A 426 8.34 -8.81 -37.61
N VAL A 427 9.58 -8.33 -37.69
CA VAL A 427 10.32 -8.24 -38.96
C VAL A 427 10.61 -9.62 -39.55
N THR A 428 10.97 -10.60 -38.73
CA THR A 428 11.20 -11.98 -39.19
C THR A 428 9.92 -12.66 -39.66
N GLU A 429 8.82 -12.52 -38.93
CA GLU A 429 7.50 -13.05 -39.33
C GLU A 429 7.02 -12.43 -40.64
N TYR A 430 7.18 -11.11 -40.81
CA TYR A 430 6.85 -10.41 -42.06
C TYR A 430 7.64 -10.91 -43.27
N ILE A 431 8.97 -11.04 -43.12
CA ILE A 431 9.86 -11.49 -44.20
C ILE A 431 9.53 -12.93 -44.61
N LYS A 432 9.28 -13.82 -43.65
CA LYS A 432 8.83 -15.20 -43.90
C LYS A 432 7.47 -15.24 -44.59
N LYS A 433 6.48 -14.48 -44.08
CA LYS A 433 5.11 -14.42 -44.64
C LYS A 433 5.07 -13.96 -46.09
N LYS A 434 6.01 -13.10 -46.51
CA LYS A 434 6.12 -12.62 -47.90
C LYS A 434 7.14 -13.38 -48.77
N GLY A 435 7.82 -14.40 -48.24
CA GLY A 435 8.81 -15.17 -49.01
C GLY A 435 10.01 -14.34 -49.51
N LEU A 436 10.40 -13.29 -48.77
CA LEU A 436 11.42 -12.32 -49.21
C LEU A 436 12.87 -12.79 -49.01
N GLN A 437 13.06 -14.08 -48.71
CA GLN A 437 14.34 -14.72 -48.48
C GLN A 437 14.35 -16.08 -49.20
N LYS A 438 15.47 -16.44 -49.83
CA LYS A 438 15.72 -17.78 -50.35
C LYS A 438 16.42 -18.63 -49.28
N ASP A 439 16.08 -19.91 -49.20
CA ASP A 439 16.65 -20.81 -48.20
C ASP A 439 18.19 -20.85 -48.28
N GLY A 440 18.83 -20.63 -47.12
CA GLY A 440 20.28 -20.59 -46.96
C GLY A 440 20.93 -19.22 -47.10
N ASP A 441 20.26 -18.20 -47.66
CA ASP A 441 20.89 -16.89 -47.91
C ASP A 441 20.78 -15.94 -46.70
N LYS A 442 21.84 -15.16 -46.42
CA LYS A 442 21.89 -14.15 -45.34
C LYS A 442 21.30 -12.79 -45.75
N VAL A 443 20.74 -12.73 -46.94
CA VAL A 443 20.30 -11.53 -47.63
C VAL A 443 18.78 -11.62 -47.86
N VAL A 444 18.10 -10.47 -47.72
CA VAL A 444 16.65 -10.33 -47.87
C VAL A 444 16.37 -9.34 -49.00
N THR A 445 15.45 -9.69 -49.89
CA THR A 445 14.98 -8.81 -50.97
C THR A 445 13.96 -7.80 -50.42
N LEU A 446 14.13 -6.52 -50.74
CA LEU A 446 13.32 -5.45 -50.18
C LEU A 446 12.02 -5.22 -50.96
N ASP A 447 10.90 -5.65 -50.37
CA ASP A 447 9.56 -5.13 -50.64
C ASP A 447 9.51 -3.60 -50.42
N LYS A 448 8.73 -2.88 -51.24
CA LYS A 448 8.39 -1.45 -51.11
C LYS A 448 8.18 -1.00 -49.65
N LEU A 449 7.45 -1.75 -48.83
CA LEU A 449 7.20 -1.39 -47.42
C LEU A 449 8.45 -1.52 -46.52
N LEU A 450 9.28 -2.54 -46.74
CA LEU A 450 10.57 -2.67 -46.04
C LEU A 450 11.58 -1.64 -46.56
N HIS A 451 11.57 -1.34 -47.86
CA HIS A 451 12.42 -0.34 -48.48
C HIS A 451 12.19 1.05 -47.88
N GLU A 452 10.93 1.50 -47.84
CA GLU A 452 10.54 2.77 -47.22
C GLU A 452 10.95 2.84 -45.72
N ALA A 453 10.71 1.76 -44.97
CA ALA A 453 11.06 1.69 -43.56
C ALA A 453 12.57 1.64 -43.29
N VAL A 454 13.37 0.97 -44.13
CA VAL A 454 14.77 0.61 -43.82
C VAL A 454 15.79 1.45 -44.59
N VAL A 455 15.50 1.84 -45.84
CA VAL A 455 16.44 2.58 -46.69
C VAL A 455 16.37 4.08 -46.39
N ASN A 456 17.52 4.76 -46.44
CA ASN A 456 17.60 6.21 -46.28
C ASN A 456 17.42 6.90 -47.63
N LYS A 457 16.73 8.04 -47.67
CA LYS A 457 16.51 8.83 -48.91
C LYS A 457 17.80 9.22 -49.66
N LYS A 458 18.96 9.20 -48.98
CA LYS A 458 20.29 9.48 -49.53
C LYS A 458 20.99 8.27 -50.17
N GLU A 459 20.54 7.04 -49.91
CA GLU A 459 21.21 5.80 -50.36
C GLU A 459 20.68 5.24 -51.69
N GLY A 460 19.74 5.93 -52.34
CA GLY A 460 19.11 5.47 -53.58
C GLY A 460 18.23 4.23 -53.40
N PHE A 461 17.95 3.53 -54.50
CA PHE A 461 17.23 2.26 -54.47
C PHE A 461 18.20 1.11 -54.16
N LYS A 462 17.95 0.38 -53.06
CA LYS A 462 18.59 -0.91 -52.78
C LYS A 462 17.60 -2.04 -52.97
N GLU A 463 17.98 -3.07 -53.72
CA GLU A 463 17.14 -4.25 -53.95
C GLU A 463 17.25 -5.27 -52.80
N THR A 464 18.41 -5.32 -52.14
CA THR A 464 18.72 -6.33 -51.10
C THR A 464 19.46 -5.72 -49.91
N LEU A 465 19.25 -6.30 -48.71
CA LEU A 465 19.98 -5.97 -47.48
C LEU A 465 20.22 -7.22 -46.61
N ARG A 466 21.24 -7.17 -45.75
CA ARG A 466 21.49 -8.19 -44.71
C ARG A 466 20.55 -8.02 -43.52
N TRP A 467 20.23 -9.12 -42.85
CA TRP A 467 19.40 -9.14 -41.63
C TRP A 467 19.86 -8.13 -40.56
N ASP A 468 21.16 -8.10 -40.24
CA ASP A 468 21.71 -7.21 -39.21
C ASP A 468 21.56 -5.73 -39.57
N GLU A 469 21.69 -5.39 -40.87
CA GLU A 469 21.43 -4.03 -41.36
C GLU A 469 19.95 -3.67 -41.25
N ILE A 470 19.05 -4.57 -41.63
CA ILE A 470 17.59 -4.36 -41.53
C ILE A 470 17.21 -4.05 -40.07
N PHE A 471 17.65 -4.87 -39.11
CA PHE A 471 17.36 -4.64 -37.70
C PHE A 471 17.97 -3.34 -37.18
N SER A 472 19.24 -3.06 -37.51
CA SER A 472 19.93 -1.85 -37.04
C SER A 472 19.32 -0.57 -37.58
N ARG A 473 18.94 -0.56 -38.87
CA ARG A 473 18.27 0.57 -39.54
C ARG A 473 16.84 0.76 -39.03
N MET A 474 16.07 -0.33 -38.84
CA MET A 474 14.71 -0.28 -38.30
C MET A 474 14.71 0.31 -36.88
N LEU A 475 15.55 -0.22 -35.98
CA LEU A 475 15.71 0.32 -34.62
C LEU A 475 16.22 1.77 -34.63
N GLY A 476 17.09 2.13 -35.58
CA GLY A 476 17.62 3.48 -35.75
C GLY A 476 16.60 4.52 -36.21
N LYS A 477 15.56 4.12 -36.99
CA LYS A 477 14.45 5.01 -37.36
C LYS A 477 13.30 5.05 -36.33
N MET A 478 13.24 4.11 -35.41
CA MET A 478 12.26 4.13 -34.31
C MET A 478 12.65 5.15 -33.23
N SER A 479 11.66 5.67 -32.50
CA SER A 479 11.93 6.61 -31.41
C SER A 479 12.31 5.85 -30.14
N PRO A 480 13.45 6.15 -29.47
CA PRO A 480 13.79 5.48 -28.22
C PRO A 480 12.75 5.80 -27.13
N ALA A 481 12.45 4.82 -26.30
CA ALA A 481 11.59 4.92 -25.14
C ALA A 481 12.12 4.04 -24.01
N VAL A 482 11.65 4.26 -22.78
CA VAL A 482 12.05 3.47 -21.62
C VAL A 482 10.83 3.15 -20.76
N LYS A 483 10.64 1.88 -20.45
CA LYS A 483 9.62 1.40 -19.51
C LYS A 483 10.26 1.25 -18.14
N ILE A 484 9.71 1.97 -17.17
CA ILE A 484 10.15 1.95 -15.77
C ILE A 484 9.08 1.20 -14.97
N SER A 485 9.41 0.00 -14.51
CA SER A 485 8.53 -0.83 -13.67
C SER A 485 9.03 -0.80 -12.22
N ARG A 486 8.12 -0.71 -11.25
CA ARG A 486 8.43 -0.78 -9.82
C ARG A 486 7.50 -1.79 -9.17
N GLU A 487 7.93 -2.38 -8.06
CA GLU A 487 7.02 -3.18 -7.25
C GLU A 487 5.81 -2.33 -6.84
N ASN A 488 4.60 -2.92 -6.97
CA ASN A 488 3.33 -2.29 -6.63
C ASN A 488 2.94 -1.01 -7.42
N ALA A 489 3.61 -0.68 -8.52
CA ALA A 489 3.25 0.46 -9.37
C ALA A 489 3.08 0.09 -10.86
N ILE A 490 2.18 0.81 -11.54
CA ILE A 490 1.93 0.63 -12.97
C ILE A 490 3.19 1.01 -13.78
N PRO A 491 3.64 0.20 -14.75
CA PRO A 491 4.82 0.52 -15.56
C PRO A 491 4.64 1.85 -16.34
N VAL A 492 5.58 2.77 -16.15
CA VAL A 492 5.56 4.08 -16.82
C VAL A 492 6.46 4.05 -18.05
N ILE A 493 5.87 4.25 -19.23
CA ILE A 493 6.62 4.38 -20.49
C ILE A 493 6.96 5.85 -20.72
N ARG A 494 8.25 6.21 -20.62
CA ARG A 494 8.77 7.54 -20.98
C ARG A 494 9.32 7.55 -22.41
N LYS A 495 9.07 8.65 -23.13
CA LYS A 495 9.65 8.90 -24.46
C LYS A 495 11.07 9.42 -24.33
N GLY A 496 11.93 9.07 -25.27
CA GLY A 496 13.35 9.42 -25.25
C GLY A 496 14.22 8.40 -24.49
N LYS A 497 15.52 8.69 -24.43
CA LYS A 497 16.47 7.93 -23.60
C LYS A 497 16.31 8.35 -22.14
N LEU A 498 16.48 7.42 -21.20
CA LEU A 498 16.47 7.74 -19.78
C LEU A 498 17.67 8.64 -19.44
N GLU A 499 17.41 9.80 -18.84
CA GLU A 499 18.48 10.67 -18.38
C GLU A 499 19.16 10.10 -17.13
N PRO A 500 20.50 9.98 -17.08
CA PRO A 500 21.22 9.63 -15.86
C PRO A 500 20.97 10.63 -14.73
N ILE A 501 21.08 10.16 -13.49
CA ILE A 501 21.30 11.02 -12.32
C ILE A 501 22.58 11.80 -12.57
N GLU A 502 22.51 13.13 -12.56
CA GLU A 502 23.62 14.02 -12.85
C GLU A 502 24.10 14.66 -11.55
N ILE A 503 25.36 14.42 -11.18
CA ILE A 503 26.00 14.99 -10.00
C ILE A 503 26.98 16.08 -10.47
N VAL A 504 26.77 17.32 -10.04
CA VAL A 504 27.59 18.48 -10.43
C VAL A 504 28.16 19.15 -9.18
N VAL A 505 29.44 19.53 -9.21
CA VAL A 505 30.07 20.30 -8.13
C VAL A 505 30.28 21.74 -8.58
N ALA A 506 29.47 22.65 -8.04
CA ALA A 506 29.55 24.09 -8.33
C ALA A 506 30.29 24.84 -7.20
N LYS A 507 30.82 26.03 -7.51
CA LYS A 507 31.26 27.03 -6.51
C LYS A 507 30.20 28.13 -6.45
N ARG A 508 29.67 28.45 -5.26
CA ARG A 508 28.68 29.54 -5.10
C ARG A 508 29.26 30.84 -4.56
N THR A 509 30.12 30.77 -3.53
CA THR A 509 30.67 31.99 -2.90
C THR A 509 32.10 31.73 -2.42
N GLY A 510 33.07 32.44 -3.01
CA GLY A 510 34.49 32.21 -2.76
C GLY A 510 34.89 30.75 -2.99
N ASN A 511 35.58 30.16 -2.02
CA ASN A 511 36.01 28.75 -2.07
C ASN A 511 34.92 27.74 -1.62
N LYS A 512 33.70 28.18 -1.28
CA LYS A 512 32.61 27.26 -0.88
C LYS A 512 32.08 26.50 -2.10
N LYS A 513 32.27 25.17 -2.07
CA LYS A 513 31.71 24.21 -3.03
C LYS A 513 30.35 23.74 -2.57
N VAL A 514 29.45 23.48 -3.50
CA VAL A 514 28.16 22.79 -3.31
C VAL A 514 28.08 21.64 -4.30
N THR A 515 27.43 20.54 -3.89
CA THR A 515 27.10 19.42 -4.77
C THR A 515 25.62 19.52 -5.13
N LEU A 516 25.31 19.42 -6.42
CA LEU A 516 23.97 19.46 -6.97
C LEU A 516 23.67 18.09 -7.57
N VAL A 517 22.53 17.51 -7.24
CA VAL A 517 22.06 16.22 -7.78
C VAL A 517 20.75 16.45 -8.52
N TYR A 518 20.70 16.03 -9.78
CA TYR A 518 19.53 16.14 -10.65
C TYR A 518 19.00 14.76 -11.05
N ASN A 519 17.74 14.69 -11.51
CA ASN A 519 17.07 13.48 -12.02
C ASN A 519 16.86 12.32 -11.02
N ALA A 520 17.01 12.53 -9.71
CA ALA A 520 16.79 11.46 -8.71
C ALA A 520 15.34 10.93 -8.73
N SER A 521 14.34 11.82 -8.82
CA SER A 521 12.92 11.48 -8.96
C SER A 521 12.58 10.59 -10.17
N VAL A 522 13.36 10.65 -11.25
CA VAL A 522 13.20 9.79 -12.44
C VAL A 522 13.35 8.31 -12.07
N TYR A 523 14.27 7.99 -11.16
CA TYR A 523 14.55 6.65 -10.66
C TYR A 523 13.65 6.24 -9.49
N GLY A 524 12.71 7.10 -9.09
CA GLY A 524 11.78 6.83 -7.98
C GLY A 524 12.34 7.10 -6.59
N ILE A 525 13.48 7.78 -6.51
CA ILE A 525 14.03 8.27 -5.26
C ILE A 525 13.24 9.52 -4.86
N ASP A 526 12.66 9.55 -3.65
CA ASP A 526 12.12 10.79 -3.09
C ASP A 526 13.28 11.73 -2.76
N GLU A 527 13.29 12.90 -3.40
CA GLU A 527 14.34 13.89 -3.27
C GLU A 527 14.43 14.48 -1.86
N ASN A 528 13.32 14.51 -1.11
CA ASN A 528 13.29 14.99 0.28
C ASN A 528 13.87 13.94 1.23
N GLU A 529 13.49 12.66 1.07
CA GLU A 529 14.06 11.57 1.85
C GLU A 529 15.55 11.41 1.56
N PHE A 530 15.94 11.46 0.28
CA PHE A 530 17.34 11.43 -0.15
C PHE A 530 18.14 12.61 0.41
N ALA A 531 17.60 13.83 0.38
CA ALA A 531 18.24 14.98 1.01
C ALA A 531 18.46 14.75 2.50
N HIS A 532 17.43 14.27 3.23
CA HIS A 532 17.52 13.97 4.65
C HIS A 532 18.56 12.86 4.96
N GLN A 533 18.58 11.78 4.18
CA GLN A 533 19.58 10.70 4.33
C GLN A 533 21.01 11.23 4.11
N VAL A 534 21.23 12.10 3.12
CA VAL A 534 22.53 12.74 2.89
C VAL A 534 22.87 13.75 4.00
N GLN A 535 21.91 14.53 4.48
CA GLN A 535 22.09 15.46 5.60
C GLN A 535 22.56 14.74 6.86
N VAL A 536 21.91 13.63 7.22
CA VAL A 536 22.28 12.82 8.40
C VAL A 536 23.63 12.12 8.17
N GLY A 537 23.85 11.51 7.02
CA GLY A 537 25.07 10.74 6.74
C GLY A 537 26.34 11.56 6.54
N VAL A 538 26.21 12.85 6.19
CA VAL A 538 27.33 13.76 5.93
C VAL A 538 27.44 14.86 7.01
N ALA A 539 26.42 15.05 7.85
CA ALA A 539 26.28 16.18 8.77
C ALA A 539 26.40 17.56 8.07
N ALA A 540 25.86 17.66 6.85
CA ALA A 540 25.88 18.87 6.03
C ALA A 540 24.46 19.36 5.71
N SER A 541 24.26 20.67 5.62
CA SER A 541 22.98 21.24 5.20
C SER A 541 22.64 20.84 3.76
N THR A 542 21.41 20.38 3.57
CA THR A 542 20.81 20.06 2.26
C THR A 542 19.53 20.85 2.04
N SER A 543 19.21 21.15 0.78
CA SER A 543 17.90 21.69 0.40
C SER A 543 17.42 21.10 -0.92
N VAL A 544 16.11 20.94 -1.07
CA VAL A 544 15.46 20.56 -2.32
C VAL A 544 14.79 21.80 -2.92
N GLY A 545 14.90 21.99 -4.23
CA GLY A 545 14.30 23.15 -4.90
C GLY A 545 14.24 22.99 -6.42
N PRO A 546 13.67 23.96 -7.15
CA PRO A 546 13.72 23.97 -8.60
C PRO A 546 15.16 24.08 -9.11
N ALA A 547 15.47 23.41 -10.20
CA ALA A 547 16.79 23.41 -10.81
C ALA A 547 17.08 24.75 -11.53
N GLU A 548 18.17 25.41 -11.13
CA GLU A 548 18.61 26.66 -11.76
C GLU A 548 19.31 26.32 -13.10
N ASN A 549 18.92 26.98 -14.20
CA ASN A 549 19.46 26.78 -15.56
C ASN A 549 19.19 25.40 -16.20
N LYS A 550 18.09 24.73 -15.81
CA LYS A 550 17.60 23.48 -16.40
C LYS A 550 16.14 23.65 -16.87
N PRO A 551 15.59 22.75 -17.71
CA PRO A 551 14.21 22.84 -18.18
C PRO A 551 13.17 22.96 -17.05
N GLN A 552 12.14 23.75 -17.30
CA GLN A 552 11.12 24.14 -16.32
C GLN A 552 10.43 22.91 -15.71
N GLY A 553 10.39 22.85 -14.38
CA GLY A 553 9.82 21.73 -13.62
C GLY A 553 10.82 20.66 -13.18
N MET A 554 12.09 20.74 -13.61
CA MET A 554 13.16 19.92 -13.03
C MET A 554 13.48 20.41 -11.61
N THR A 555 13.68 19.46 -10.69
CA THR A 555 14.12 19.69 -9.31
C THR A 555 15.60 19.32 -9.13
N GLN A 556 16.21 19.90 -8.11
CA GLN A 556 17.59 19.66 -7.71
C GLN A 556 17.68 19.44 -6.19
N VAL A 557 18.54 18.50 -5.78
CA VAL A 557 18.99 18.39 -4.39
C VAL A 557 20.34 19.10 -4.28
N LEU A 558 20.41 20.14 -3.45
CA LEU A 558 21.62 20.88 -3.14
C LEU A 558 22.19 20.40 -1.80
N ILE A 559 23.49 20.12 -1.78
CA ILE A 559 24.24 19.67 -0.60
C ILE A 559 25.45 20.57 -0.40
N GLN A 560 25.69 21.04 0.82
CA GLN A 560 26.88 21.85 1.14
C GLN A 560 28.18 21.01 1.12
N GLY A 561 29.22 21.53 0.50
CA GLY A 561 30.51 20.84 0.29
C GLY A 561 30.59 20.05 -1.02
N ASN A 562 31.73 19.39 -1.26
CA ASN A 562 31.85 18.33 -2.28
C ASN A 562 31.60 16.99 -1.58
N GLN A 563 30.45 16.39 -1.85
CA GLN A 563 29.97 15.16 -1.19
C GLN A 563 29.73 14.02 -2.17
N VAL A 564 30.29 14.13 -3.39
CA VAL A 564 30.10 13.19 -4.50
C VAL A 564 30.49 11.76 -4.10
N ALA A 565 31.52 11.58 -3.27
CA ALA A 565 31.94 10.25 -2.80
C ALA A 565 30.89 9.58 -1.88
N PHE A 566 30.21 10.35 -1.02
CA PHE A 566 29.13 9.83 -0.17
C PHE A 566 27.89 9.54 -1.00
N ILE A 567 27.51 10.46 -1.88
CA ILE A 567 26.36 10.32 -2.79
C ILE A 567 26.54 9.10 -3.71
N ALA A 568 27.74 8.90 -4.27
CA ALA A 568 28.10 7.72 -5.04
C ALA A 568 27.90 6.43 -4.24
N LYS A 569 28.38 6.40 -2.99
CA LYS A 569 28.20 5.25 -2.10
C LYS A 569 26.72 4.98 -1.82
N LEU A 570 25.95 6.01 -1.50
CA LEU A 570 24.52 5.92 -1.21
C LEU A 570 23.74 5.37 -2.42
N LEU A 571 23.93 5.94 -3.61
CA LEU A 571 23.24 5.52 -4.84
C LEU A 571 23.62 4.08 -5.28
N LEU A 572 24.87 3.66 -5.09
CA LEU A 572 25.36 2.35 -5.52
C LEU A 572 25.09 1.23 -4.50
N GLU A 573 25.21 1.49 -3.20
CA GLU A 573 25.07 0.46 -2.15
C GLU A 573 23.66 0.41 -1.56
N THR A 574 23.04 1.57 -1.30
CA THR A 574 21.71 1.65 -0.65
C THR A 574 20.60 1.59 -1.68
N TYR A 575 20.65 2.45 -2.70
CA TYR A 575 19.65 2.47 -3.79
C TYR A 575 19.93 1.44 -4.90
N ARG A 576 21.08 0.75 -4.84
CA ARG A 576 21.49 -0.34 -5.75
C ARG A 576 21.41 0.01 -7.25
N LEU A 577 21.57 1.30 -7.61
CA LEU A 577 21.44 1.73 -9.00
C LEU A 577 22.68 1.34 -9.82
N PRO A 578 22.49 0.82 -11.07
CA PRO A 578 23.61 0.55 -11.97
C PRO A 578 24.43 1.81 -12.29
N ARG A 579 25.76 1.70 -12.26
CA ARG A 579 26.70 2.80 -12.57
C ARG A 579 26.41 3.50 -13.92
N LYS A 580 25.85 2.79 -14.91
CA LYS A 580 25.48 3.38 -16.21
C LYS A 580 24.44 4.51 -16.13
N TYR A 581 23.70 4.61 -15.03
CA TYR A 581 22.67 5.63 -14.79
C TYR A 581 23.12 6.79 -13.90
N ILE A 582 24.43 6.91 -13.61
CA ILE A 582 24.96 7.99 -12.76
C ILE A 582 26.14 8.68 -13.47
N ARG A 583 26.06 10.00 -13.63
CA ARG A 583 27.12 10.87 -14.20
C ARG A 583 27.68 11.79 -13.11
N GLY A 584 28.96 12.17 -13.21
CA GLY A 584 29.63 13.02 -12.22
C GLY A 584 30.35 12.28 -11.10
N LEU A 585 30.41 10.93 -11.14
CA LEU A 585 31.13 10.10 -10.16
C LEU A 585 32.64 10.42 -10.14
N GLU A 586 33.19 10.84 -11.28
CA GLU A 586 34.57 11.29 -11.49
C GLU A 586 34.91 12.58 -10.72
N LEU A 587 33.91 13.37 -10.29
CA LEU A 587 34.09 14.59 -9.50
C LEU A 587 34.30 14.32 -7.99
N ALA A 588 34.29 13.04 -7.59
CA ALA A 588 34.59 12.60 -6.25
C ALA A 588 36.01 12.98 -5.83
N GLN A 589 36.13 13.57 -4.64
CA GLN A 589 37.44 13.75 -4.03
C GLN A 589 38.07 12.38 -3.76
N LYS A 590 39.14 12.06 -4.49
CA LYS A 590 39.99 10.91 -4.17
C LYS A 590 40.50 11.11 -2.74
N LYS A 591 40.29 10.13 -1.86
CA LYS A 591 41.05 10.08 -0.60
C LYS A 591 42.53 10.12 -0.98
N LYS A 592 43.27 11.09 -0.44
CA LYS A 592 44.74 10.97 -0.39
C LYS A 592 45.01 9.68 0.38
N LYS A 593 45.75 8.77 -0.25
CA LYS A 593 46.35 7.63 0.44
C LYS A 593 47.46 8.14 1.36
#